data_AF-A0A3M1G0M4-F1
#
_entry.id   AF-A0A3M1G0M4-F1
#
_cell.length_a   1.000
_cell.length_b   1.000
_cell.length_c   1.000
_cell.angle_alpha   90.00
_cell.angle_beta   90.00
_cell.angle_gamma   90.00
#
_symmetry.space_group_name_H-M   'P 1'
#
loop_
_entity.id
_entity.type
_entity.pdbx_description
1 polymer ?
#
loop_
_entity_poly.entity_id
_entity_poly.type
_entity_poly.pdbx_seq_one_letter_code
_entity_poly.pdbx_strand_id
1 'polypeptide(L)'
;MTEPHARLDPLLGLFGQINHLKQLPRTGWLLAGVAQPESVADHTCATALYALFLALAINQAPSEHGLERPLDVERVVILALIHDLGESVLT
;
A
#
# COMPACT_ATOMS: atom_id res chain seq x y z
N MET A 1 17.67 26.42 19.64
CA MET A 1 17.29 26.64 18.22
C MET A 1 17.43 25.29 17.54
N THR A 2 16.33 24.58 17.27
CA THR A 2 16.39 23.32 16.52
C THR A 2 16.54 23.68 15.04
N GLU A 3 17.66 23.29 14.44
CA GLU A 3 17.92 23.45 13.01
C GLU A 3 16.73 22.92 12.17
N PRO A 4 16.25 23.66 11.16
CA PRO A 4 15.05 23.31 10.41
C PRO A 4 15.10 21.93 9.71
N HIS A 5 16.30 21.38 9.48
CA HIS A 5 16.51 20.07 8.87
C HIS A 5 16.18 18.89 9.80
N ALA A 6 16.41 19.02 11.12
CA ALA A 6 16.26 17.93 12.08
C ALA A 6 14.82 17.38 12.21
N ARG A 7 13.83 18.13 11.70
CA ARG A 7 12.41 17.75 11.74
C ARG A 7 12.00 16.81 10.59
N LEU A 8 12.75 16.81 9.49
CA LEU A 8 12.41 16.05 8.27
C LEU A 8 13.21 14.75 8.13
N ASP A 9 14.30 14.57 8.87
CA ASP A 9 15.15 13.39 8.79
C ASP A 9 14.40 12.04 8.94
N PRO A 10 13.43 11.90 9.86
CA PRO A 10 12.65 10.66 9.95
C PRO A 10 11.78 10.39 8.71
N LEU A 11 11.29 11.45 8.05
CA LEU A 11 10.51 11.32 6.82
C LEU A 11 11.39 10.90 5.65
N LEU A 12 12.64 11.36 5.59
CA LEU A 12 13.60 10.88 4.59
C LEU A 12 13.86 9.38 4.75
N GLY A 13 13.99 8.90 5.99
CA GLY A 13 14.09 7.46 6.29
C GLY A 13 12.86 6.68 5.79
N LEU A 14 11.66 7.18 6.10
CA LEU A 14 10.41 6.59 5.63
C LEU A 14 10.31 6.57 4.09
N PHE A 15 10.68 7.65 3.41
CA PHE A 15 10.68 7.69 1.95
C PHE A 15 11.70 6.73 1.34
N GLY A 16 12.83 6.50 2.02
CA GLY A 16 13.78 5.45 1.66
C GLY A 16 13.13 4.06 1.71
N GLN A 17 12.44 3.74 2.80
CA GLN A 17 11.72 2.48 2.98
C GLN A 17 10.61 2.29 1.93
N ILE A 18 9.80 3.32 1.66
CA ILE A 18 8.76 3.28 0.63
C ILE A 18 9.37 3.02 -0.75
N ASN A 19 10.49 3.70 -1.09
CA ASN A 19 11.15 3.48 -2.37
C ASN A 19 11.80 2.11 -2.49
N HIS A 20 12.27 1.53 -1.38
CA HIS A 20 12.85 0.20 -1.38
C HIS A 20 11.87 -0.88 -1.86
N LEU A 21 10.56 -0.71 -1.60
CA LEU A 21 9.52 -1.63 -2.09
C LEU A 21 9.50 -1.81 -3.62
N LYS A 22 10.03 -0.85 -4.40
CA LYS A 22 10.15 -0.95 -5.87
C LYS A 22 11.22 -1.94 -6.31
N GLN A 23 12.13 -2.30 -5.41
CA GLN A 23 13.24 -3.23 -5.65
C GLN A 23 12.95 -4.62 -5.09
N LEU A 24 11.89 -4.77 -4.30
CA LEU A 24 11.50 -6.03 -3.68
C LEU A 24 10.55 -6.81 -4.59
N PRO A 25 11.00 -7.87 -5.27
CA PRO A 25 10.10 -8.75 -6.02
C PRO A 25 9.18 -9.51 -5.06
N ARG A 26 7.91 -9.71 -5.43
CA ARG A 26 7.01 -10.55 -4.62
C ARG A 26 7.51 -12.00 -4.58
N THR A 27 7.87 -12.48 -3.39
CA THR A 27 8.52 -13.78 -3.15
C THR A 27 7.77 -14.96 -3.75
N GLY A 28 6.43 -14.96 -3.70
CA GLY A 28 5.62 -16.03 -4.28
C GLY A 28 5.89 -16.26 -5.78
N TRP A 29 6.09 -15.19 -6.55
CA TRP A 29 6.39 -15.29 -7.97
C TRP A 29 7.82 -15.77 -8.24
N LEU A 30 8.79 -15.34 -7.42
CA LEU A 30 10.16 -15.86 -7.48
C LEU A 30 10.18 -17.37 -7.25
N LEU A 31 9.48 -17.85 -6.21
CA LEU A 31 9.38 -19.27 -5.90
C LEU A 31 8.68 -20.07 -7.00
N ALA A 32 7.76 -19.45 -7.73
CA ALA A 32 7.11 -20.02 -8.91
C ALA A 32 7.97 -19.98 -10.19
N GLY A 33 9.18 -19.43 -10.14
CA GLY A 33 10.10 -19.34 -11.29
C GLY A 33 9.74 -18.26 -12.31
N VAL A 34 8.94 -17.26 -11.93
CA VAL A 34 8.66 -16.11 -12.81
C VAL A 34 9.92 -15.27 -12.95
N ALA A 35 10.35 -15.03 -14.19
CA ALA A 35 11.64 -14.40 -14.48
C ALA A 35 11.70 -12.90 -14.10
N GLN A 36 10.59 -12.17 -14.25
CA GLN A 36 10.50 -10.75 -13.93
C GLN A 36 9.18 -10.52 -13.16
N PRO A 37 9.13 -10.90 -11.88
CA PRO A 37 7.94 -10.72 -11.08
C PRO A 37 7.68 -9.23 -10.80
N GLU A 38 6.43 -8.90 -10.51
CA GLU A 38 6.07 -7.58 -9.99
C GLU A 38 6.83 -7.28 -8.68
N SER A 39 7.07 -6.00 -8.42
CA SER A 39 7.56 -5.55 -7.12
C SER A 39 6.43 -5.45 -6.09
N VAL A 40 6.77 -5.39 -4.80
CA VAL A 40 5.80 -5.08 -3.73
C VAL A 40 5.16 -3.70 -3.95
N ALA A 41 5.90 -2.74 -4.52
CA ALA A 41 5.33 -1.43 -4.88
C ALA A 41 4.30 -1.52 -6.03
N ASP A 42 4.54 -2.34 -7.06
CA ASP A 42 3.60 -2.56 -8.16
C ASP A 42 2.30 -3.18 -7.64
N HIS A 43 2.42 -4.21 -6.81
CA HIS A 43 1.31 -4.85 -6.12
C HIS A 43 0.50 -3.85 -5.29
N THR A 44 1.18 -3.05 -4.46
CA THR A 44 0.56 -2.04 -3.59
C THR A 44 -0.21 -1.00 -4.40
N CYS A 45 0.35 -0.55 -5.53
CA CYS A 45 -0.32 0.39 -6.43
C CYS A 45 -1.63 -0.17 -6.98
N ALA A 46 -1.59 -1.39 -7.53
CA ALA A 46 -2.78 -2.05 -8.06
C ALA A 46 -3.83 -2.29 -6.96
N THR A 47 -3.41 -2.79 -5.80
CA THR A 47 -4.29 -3.03 -4.65
C THR A 47 -4.96 -1.73 -4.16
N ALA A 48 -4.25 -0.61 -4.11
CA ALA A 48 -4.83 0.68 -3.73
C ALA A 48 -5.88 1.18 -4.75
N LEU A 49 -5.63 1.00 -6.04
CA LEU A 49 -6.61 1.34 -7.09
C LEU A 49 -7.84 0.43 -7.02
N TYR A 50 -7.66 -0.87 -6.82
CA TYR A 50 -8.77 -1.80 -6.61
C TYR A 50 -9.58 -1.42 -5.37
N ALA A 51 -8.91 -1.14 -4.26
CA ALA A 51 -9.53 -0.71 -3.02
C ALA A 51 -10.38 0.56 -3.22
N LEU A 52 -9.86 1.57 -3.94
CA LEU A 52 -10.60 2.78 -4.27
C LEU A 52 -11.88 2.49 -5.07
N PHE A 53 -11.76 1.80 -6.21
CA PHE A 53 -12.90 1.61 -7.10
C PHE A 53 -13.92 0.62 -6.54
N LEU A 54 -13.48 -0.43 -5.85
CA LEU A 54 -14.38 -1.36 -5.17
C LEU A 54 -15.12 -0.69 -4.03
N ALA A 55 -14.45 0.13 -3.21
CA ALA A 55 -15.11 0.84 -2.13
C ALA A 55 -16.17 1.82 -2.66
N LEU A 56 -15.88 2.52 -3.76
CA LEU A 56 -16.86 3.39 -4.43
C LEU A 56 -18.05 2.61 -4.98
N ALA A 57 -17.82 1.45 -5.61
CA ALA A 57 -18.87 0.60 -6.16
C ALA A 57 -19.75 0.01 -5.06
N ILE A 58 -19.16 -0.55 -4.00
CA ILE A 58 -19.87 -1.09 -2.84
C ILE A 58 -20.72 -0.01 -2.16
N ASN A 59 -20.20 1.22 -2.09
CA ASN A 59 -20.91 2.34 -1.49
C ASN A 59 -22.15 2.80 -2.28
N GLN A 60 -22.37 2.31 -3.52
CA GLN A 60 -23.61 2.56 -4.26
C GLN A 60 -24.81 1.84 -3.63
N ALA A 61 -24.58 0.66 -3.04
CA ALA A 61 -25.61 -0.12 -2.35
C ALA A 61 -25.04 -0.90 -1.15
N PRO A 62 -24.63 -0.21 -0.06
CA PRO A 62 -23.93 -0.87 1.07
C PRO A 62 -24.72 -2.02 1.69
N SER A 63 -26.05 -1.89 1.79
CA SER A 63 -26.93 -2.91 2.37
C SER A 63 -27.00 -4.19 1.54
N GLU A 64 -26.87 -4.12 0.22
CA GLU A 64 -26.82 -5.30 -0.66
C GLU A 64 -25.52 -6.09 -0.45
N HIS A 65 -24.48 -5.42 0.05
CA HIS A 65 -23.20 -6.01 0.42
C HIS A 65 -23.08 -6.32 1.92
N GLY A 66 -24.19 -6.30 2.66
CA GLY A 66 -24.23 -6.65 4.08
C GLY A 66 -23.60 -5.61 5.02
N LEU A 67 -23.44 -4.37 4.56
CA LEU A 67 -22.88 -3.29 5.38
C LEU A 67 -24.00 -2.43 5.99
N GLU A 68 -23.91 -2.18 7.30
CA GLU A 68 -24.81 -1.27 8.01
C GLU A 68 -24.60 0.20 7.63
N ARG A 69 -23.41 0.53 7.09
CA ARG A 69 -23.01 1.88 6.67
C ARG A 69 -22.00 1.80 5.52
N PRO A 70 -21.86 2.88 4.72
CA PRO A 70 -20.81 2.96 3.70
C PRO A 70 -19.40 2.75 4.28
N LEU A 71 -18.51 2.21 3.44
CA LEU A 71 -17.08 2.14 3.72
C LEU A 71 -16.47 3.54 3.74
N ASP A 72 -15.54 3.76 4.68
CA ASP A 72 -14.64 4.91 4.67
C ASP A 72 -13.57 4.70 3.58
N VAL A 73 -13.79 5.32 2.42
CA VAL A 73 -12.95 5.15 1.23
C VAL A 73 -11.53 5.62 1.48
N GLU A 74 -11.35 6.74 2.18
CA GLU A 74 -10.02 7.28 2.50
C GLU A 74 -9.25 6.28 3.36
N ARG A 75 -9.88 5.79 4.44
CA ARG A 75 -9.26 4.80 5.32
C ARG A 75 -8.91 3.52 4.59
N VAL A 76 -9.79 3.02 3.73
CA VAL A 76 -9.56 1.80 2.93
C VAL A 76 -8.35 1.97 2.00
N VAL A 77 -8.24 3.10 1.30
CA VAL A 77 -7.12 3.37 0.39
C VAL A 77 -5.81 3.57 1.17
N ILE A 78 -5.83 4.29 2.30
CA ILE A 78 -4.64 4.45 3.15
C ILE A 78 -4.14 3.10 3.65
N LEU A 79 -5.04 2.23 4.13
CA LEU A 79 -4.68 0.88 4.56
C LEU A 79 -4.04 0.10 3.41
N ALA A 80 -4.65 0.13 2.22
CA ALA A 80 -4.08 -0.53 1.04
C ALA A 80 -2.69 -0.01 0.68
N LEU A 81 -2.43 1.29 0.80
CA LEU A 81 -1.12 1.88 0.52
C LEU A 81 -0.01 1.47 1.49
N ILE A 82 -0.35 1.15 2.74
CA ILE A 82 0.65 0.89 3.80
C ILE A 82 0.68 -0.55 4.29
N HIS A 83 -0.24 -1.42 3.84
CA HIS A 83 -0.40 -2.77 4.39
C HIS A 83 0.88 -3.62 4.30
N ASP A 84 1.62 -3.52 3.19
CA ASP A 84 2.87 -4.25 2.94
C ASP A 84 4.13 -3.39 3.25
N LEU A 85 3.99 -2.19 3.85
CA LEU A 85 5.14 -1.32 4.14
C LEU A 85 6.19 -2.00 5.05
N GLY A 86 5.76 -2.91 5.91
CA GLY A 86 6.66 -3.70 6.77
C GLY A 86 7.64 -4.58 5.99
N GLU A 87 7.33 -4.95 4.74
CA GLU A 87 8.24 -5.72 3.89
C GLU A 87 9.52 -4.93 3.55
N SER A 88 9.52 -3.61 3.68
CA SER A 88 10.74 -2.79 3.49
C SER A 88 11.84 -3.01 4.54
N VAL A 89 11.55 -3.76 5.61
CA VAL A 89 12.49 -4.03 6.73
C VAL A 89 12.66 -5.52 6.99
N LEU A 90 11.64 -6.34 6.69
CA LEU A 90 11.56 -7.74 7.12
C LEU A 90 11.94 -8.76 6.03
N THR A 91 12.12 -8.34 4.79
CA THR A 91 12.33 -9.19 3.61
C THR A 91 13.70 -8.98 3.01
#